data_AF-A0A7S2HAE1-F1
#
_entry.id   AF-A0A7S2HAE1-F1
#
_cell.length_a   1.000
_cell.length_b   1.000
_cell.length_c   1.000
_cell.angle_alpha   90.00
_cell.angle_beta   90.00
_cell.angle_gamma   90.00
#
_symmetry.space_group_name_H-M   'P 1'
#
loop_
_entity.id
_entity.type
_entity.pdbx_description
1 polymer ?
#
loop_
_entity_poly.entity_id
_entity_poly.type
_entity_poly.pdbx_seq_one_letter_code
_entity_poly.pdbx_strand_id
1 'polypeptide(L)'
;SNCWNIRDSWDQEWNQMRLAPFRSLNTDNMDDLAMQFQSRMRKLKGQDKNVQNWQAYLKMNEKLETFRNILPLIQNLRTEAMRERHFKLIIKEVNETFDPKSESFNLQRVM
;
A
#
# COMPACT_ATOMS: atom_id res chain seq x y z
N SER A 1 17.92 5.79 13.38
CA SER A 1 17.25 4.66 12.70
C SER A 1 18.00 4.35 11.43
N ASN A 2 18.30 3.06 11.15
CA ASN A 2 18.90 2.65 9.88
C ASN A 2 17.81 2.33 8.85
N CYS A 3 18.19 2.16 7.57
CA CYS A 3 17.25 1.85 6.49
C CYS A 3 16.43 0.57 6.75
N TRP A 4 17.02 -0.41 7.43
CA TRP A 4 16.39 -1.68 7.77
C TRP A 4 15.22 -1.50 8.75
N ASN A 5 15.40 -0.69 9.80
CA ASN A 5 14.32 -0.38 10.74
C ASN A 5 13.13 0.31 10.06
N ILE A 6 13.41 1.22 9.11
CA ILE A 6 12.35 1.90 8.34
C ILE A 6 11.59 0.88 7.47
N ARG A 7 12.32 -0.04 6.85
CA ARG A 7 11.72 -1.12 6.06
C ARG A 7 10.88 -2.06 6.93
N ASP A 8 11.39 -2.48 8.08
CA ASP A 8 10.68 -3.42 8.95
C ASP A 8 9.40 -2.82 9.50
N SER A 9 9.43 -1.53 9.91
CA SER A 9 8.22 -0.80 10.28
C SER A 9 7.22 -0.70 9.13
N TRP A 10 7.69 -0.44 7.90
CA TRP A 10 6.81 -0.42 6.74
C TRP A 10 6.19 -1.79 6.47
N ASP A 11 6.99 -2.85 6.48
CA ASP A 11 6.51 -4.19 6.19
C ASP A 11 5.50 -4.65 7.27
N GLN A 12 5.62 -4.21 8.53
CA GLN A 12 4.62 -4.42 9.58
C GLN A 12 3.30 -3.71 9.30
N GLU A 13 3.33 -2.41 9.05
CA GLU A 13 2.11 -1.63 8.73
C GLU A 13 1.44 -2.15 7.46
N TRP A 14 2.25 -2.45 6.42
CA TRP A 14 1.77 -3.03 5.17
C TRP A 14 1.11 -4.39 5.37
N ASN A 15 1.67 -5.25 6.22
CA ASN A 15 1.08 -6.53 6.54
C ASN A 15 -0.28 -6.39 7.23
N GLN A 16 -0.44 -5.41 8.13
CA GLN A 16 -1.72 -5.16 8.77
C GLN A 16 -2.76 -4.66 7.75
N MET A 17 -2.36 -3.70 6.89
CA MET A 17 -3.25 -3.15 5.86
C MET A 17 -3.67 -4.20 4.82
N ARG A 18 -2.74 -5.05 4.36
CA ARG A 18 -3.07 -6.03 3.31
C ARG A 18 -4.02 -7.13 3.77
N LEU A 19 -4.02 -7.43 5.06
CA LEU A 19 -4.86 -8.45 5.68
C LEU A 19 -6.22 -7.90 6.13
N ALA A 20 -6.30 -6.59 6.37
CA ALA A 20 -7.54 -5.94 6.79
C ALA A 20 -8.64 -6.06 5.71
N PRO A 21 -9.92 -6.23 6.12
CA PRO A 21 -11.04 -6.20 5.19
C PRO A 21 -11.02 -4.94 4.35
N PHE A 22 -11.15 -5.07 3.03
CA PHE A 22 -11.03 -3.98 2.06
C PHE A 22 -11.96 -2.80 2.39
N ARG A 23 -13.18 -3.10 2.87
CA ARG A 23 -14.17 -2.10 3.32
C ARG A 23 -13.71 -1.25 4.52
N SER A 24 -12.82 -1.79 5.35
CA SER A 24 -12.31 -1.15 6.56
C SER A 24 -11.05 -0.30 6.31
N LEU A 25 -10.48 -0.36 5.10
CA LEU A 25 -9.31 0.42 4.74
C LEU A 25 -9.65 1.91 4.76
N ASN A 26 -8.83 2.68 5.48
CA ASN A 26 -8.86 4.12 5.45
C ASN A 26 -7.73 4.62 4.53
N THR A 27 -8.11 4.99 3.31
CA THR A 27 -7.18 5.43 2.27
C THR A 27 -6.47 6.74 2.59
N ASP A 28 -7.03 7.59 3.44
CA ASP A 28 -6.40 8.85 3.86
C ASP A 28 -5.27 8.55 4.85
N ASN A 29 -5.56 7.70 5.85
CA ASN A 29 -4.53 7.20 6.77
C ASN A 29 -3.39 6.47 6.04
N MET A 30 -3.73 5.75 4.96
CA MET A 30 -2.76 5.06 4.11
C MET A 30 -1.83 6.03 3.37
N ASP A 31 -2.36 7.14 2.84
CA ASP A 31 -1.55 8.17 2.19
C ASP A 31 -0.64 8.89 3.20
N ASP A 32 -1.21 9.25 4.35
CA ASP A 32 -0.47 9.86 5.46
C ASP A 32 0.69 8.97 5.91
N LEU A 33 0.45 7.66 6.02
CA LEU A 33 1.48 6.69 6.36
C LEU A 33 2.59 6.67 5.31
N ALA A 34 2.25 6.59 4.02
CA ALA A 34 3.24 6.64 2.93
C ALA A 34 4.05 7.95 2.94
N MET A 35 3.40 9.10 3.19
CA MET A 35 4.06 10.39 3.39
C MET A 35 5.04 10.36 4.56
N GLN A 36 4.66 9.78 5.70
CA GLN A 36 5.53 9.66 6.86
C GLN A 36 6.78 8.83 6.56
N PHE A 37 6.63 7.68 5.90
CA PHE A 37 7.77 6.83 5.54
C PHE A 37 8.67 7.50 4.51
N GLN A 38 8.12 8.21 3.52
CA GLN A 38 8.92 9.01 2.60
C GLN A 38 9.69 10.12 3.32
N SER A 39 9.09 10.79 4.30
CA SER A 39 9.79 11.80 5.12
C SER A 39 10.96 11.18 5.89
N ARG A 40 10.77 9.99 6.48
CA ARG A 40 11.85 9.24 7.14
C ARG A 40 12.98 8.87 6.17
N MET A 41 12.65 8.45 4.95
CA MET A 41 13.62 8.16 3.89
C MET A 41 14.39 9.42 3.44
N ARG A 42 13.72 10.57 3.32
CA ARG A 42 14.37 11.85 3.00
C ARG A 42 15.31 12.31 4.12
N LYS A 43 14.89 12.17 5.38
CA LYS A 43 15.75 12.46 6.55
C LYS A 43 17.00 11.58 6.57
N LEU A 44 16.86 10.28 6.28
CA LEU A 44 17.99 9.35 6.20
C LEU A 44 19.00 9.78 5.12
N LYS A 45 18.51 10.17 3.93
CA LYS A 45 19.35 10.72 2.85
C LYS A 45 20.02 12.04 3.23
N GLY A 46 19.36 12.87 4.05
CA GLY A 46 19.95 14.11 4.57
C GLY A 46 21.07 13.88 5.58
N GLN A 47 21.03 12.77 6.33
CA GLN A 47 22.06 12.38 7.30
C GLN A 47 23.27 11.71 6.63
N ASP A 48 23.04 10.91 5.59
CA ASP A 48 24.09 10.30 4.78
C ASP A 48 23.71 10.30 3.29
N LYS A 49 24.45 11.09 2.50
CA LYS A 49 24.21 11.20 1.05
C LYS A 49 24.53 9.90 0.30
N ASN A 50 25.34 9.00 0.86
CA ASN A 50 25.68 7.73 0.24
C ASN A 50 24.55 6.71 0.37
N VAL A 51 23.62 6.92 1.31
CA VAL A 51 22.50 5.99 1.56
C VAL A 51 21.62 5.80 0.32
N GLN A 52 21.56 6.81 -0.56
CA GLN A 52 20.77 6.74 -1.79
C GLN A 52 21.29 5.69 -2.79
N ASN A 53 22.55 5.27 -2.65
CA ASN A 53 23.15 4.22 -3.47
C ASN A 53 22.96 2.83 -2.85
N TRP A 54 22.45 2.74 -1.62
CA TRP A 54 22.24 1.47 -0.96
C TRP A 54 21.02 0.78 -1.56
N GLN A 55 21.18 -0.49 -1.93
CA GLN A 55 20.11 -1.31 -2.49
C GLN A 55 18.87 -1.37 -1.58
N ALA A 56 19.07 -1.39 -0.26
CA ALA A 56 17.96 -1.36 0.69
C ALA A 56 17.15 -0.05 0.62
N TYR A 57 17.82 1.09 0.40
CA TYR A 57 17.16 2.39 0.27
C TYR A 57 16.37 2.47 -1.04
N LEU A 58 16.99 2.06 -2.15
CA LEU A 58 16.37 2.07 -3.48
C LEU A 58 15.11 1.20 -3.50
N LYS A 59 15.20 -0.04 -3.01
CA LYS A 59 14.04 -0.95 -2.91
C LYS A 59 12.92 -0.39 -2.04
N MET A 60 13.26 0.28 -0.94
CA MET A 60 12.25 0.89 -0.07
C MET A 60 11.59 2.10 -0.75
N ASN A 61 12.36 2.91 -1.49
CA ASN A 61 11.82 4.03 -2.23
C ASN A 61 10.88 3.58 -3.36
N GLU A 62 11.29 2.56 -4.13
CA GLU A 62 10.48 1.94 -5.18
C GLU A 62 9.17 1.35 -4.64
N LYS A 63 9.21 0.67 -3.48
CA LYS A 63 8.01 0.19 -2.79
C LYS A 63 7.05 1.33 -2.46
N LEU A 64 7.55 2.43 -1.89
CA LEU A 64 6.72 3.59 -1.52
C LEU A 64 6.14 4.30 -2.76
N GLU A 65 6.90 4.39 -3.85
CA GLU A 65 6.44 4.96 -5.12
C GLU A 65 5.35 4.08 -5.76
N THR A 66 5.59 2.77 -5.83
CA THR A 66 4.60 1.79 -6.30
C THR A 66 3.32 1.89 -5.48
N PHE A 67 3.44 1.94 -4.16
CA PHE A 67 2.29 2.07 -3.25
C PHE A 67 1.48 3.35 -3.52
N ARG A 68 2.14 4.48 -3.75
CA ARG A 68 1.45 5.72 -4.12
C ARG A 68 0.76 5.66 -5.47
N ASN A 69 1.33 4.95 -6.42
CA ASN A 69 0.73 4.79 -7.74
C ASN A 69 -0.54 3.91 -7.69
N ILE A 70 -0.57 2.92 -6.79
CA ILE A 70 -1.75 2.05 -6.61
C ILE A 70 -2.78 2.63 -5.66
N LEU A 71 -2.44 3.60 -4.80
CA LEU A 71 -3.37 4.16 -3.81
C LEU A 71 -4.62 4.82 -4.43
N PRO A 72 -4.53 5.57 -5.54
CA PRO A 72 -5.72 6.05 -6.26
C PRO A 72 -6.61 4.92 -6.78
N LEU A 73 -6.01 3.79 -7.18
CA LEU A 73 -6.77 2.60 -7.57
C LEU A 73 -7.52 2.05 -6.35
N ILE A 74 -6.89 1.93 -5.19
CA ILE A 74 -7.54 1.50 -3.95
C ILE A 74 -8.68 2.47 -3.56
N GLN A 75 -8.48 3.77 -3.68
CA GLN A 75 -9.50 4.81 -3.40
C GLN A 75 -10.71 4.69 -4.35
N ASN A 76 -10.45 4.54 -5.65
CA ASN A 76 -11.49 4.31 -6.64
C ASN A 76 -12.22 3.01 -6.36
N LEU A 77 -11.49 1.93 -6.11
CA LEU A 77 -12.04 0.63 -5.73
C LEU A 77 -12.88 0.70 -4.46
N ARG A 78 -12.55 1.53 -3.46
CA ARG A 78 -13.38 1.71 -2.25
C ARG A 78 -14.67 2.47 -2.54
N THR A 79 -14.56 3.55 -3.32
CA THR A 79 -15.71 4.38 -3.74
C THR A 79 -16.65 3.61 -4.65
N GLU A 80 -16.10 2.70 -5.47
CA GLU A 80 -16.81 1.86 -6.41
C GLU A 80 -17.18 0.48 -5.86
N ALA A 81 -16.52 -0.06 -4.82
CA ALA A 81 -16.94 -1.29 -4.13
C ALA A 81 -18.28 -1.08 -3.40
N MET A 82 -18.63 0.17 -3.08
CA MET A 82 -19.99 0.56 -2.70
C MET A 82 -21.00 0.43 -3.85
N ARG A 83 -20.56 0.23 -5.10
CA ARG A 83 -21.37 0.11 -6.33
C ARG A 83 -21.12 -1.25 -7.02
N GLU A 84 -22.06 -2.18 -6.91
CA GLU A 84 -21.97 -3.58 -7.37
C GLU A 84 -21.55 -3.81 -8.85
N ARG A 85 -21.69 -2.81 -9.73
CA ARG A 85 -21.49 -2.95 -11.19
C ARG A 85 -20.03 -3.07 -11.65
N HIS A 86 -19.09 -2.33 -11.05
CA HIS A 86 -17.68 -2.38 -11.48
C HIS A 86 -16.92 -3.53 -10.82
N PHE A 87 -17.44 -4.05 -9.70
CA PHE A 87 -16.91 -5.25 -9.06
C PHE A 87 -16.93 -6.47 -9.99
N LYS A 88 -17.94 -6.56 -10.86
CA LYS A 88 -18.02 -7.60 -11.91
C LYS A 88 -16.89 -7.51 -12.94
N LEU A 89 -16.35 -6.31 -13.22
CA LEU A 89 -15.23 -6.14 -14.14
C LEU A 89 -13.91 -6.60 -13.50
N ILE A 90 -13.72 -6.31 -12.21
CA ILE A 90 -12.52 -6.75 -11.48
C ILE A 90 -12.55 -8.26 -11.25
N ILE A 91 -13.69 -8.85 -10.88
CA ILE A 91 -13.85 -10.32 -10.83
C ILE A 91 -13.47 -10.95 -12.17
N LYS A 92 -13.88 -10.33 -13.28
CA LYS A 92 -13.59 -10.82 -14.63
C LYS A 92 -12.10 -10.74 -14.97
N GLU A 93 -11.40 -9.70 -14.53
CA GLU A 93 -9.95 -9.53 -14.76
C GLU A 93 -9.08 -10.39 -13.82
N VAL A 94 -9.46 -10.49 -12.55
CA VAL A 94 -8.73 -11.28 -11.53
C VAL A 94 -9.04 -12.78 -11.64
N ASN A 95 -10.04 -13.15 -12.45
CA ASN A 95 -10.51 -14.52 -12.66
C ASN A 95 -10.82 -15.29 -11.36
N GLU A 96 -11.22 -14.54 -10.32
CA GLU A 96 -11.51 -15.06 -8.99
C GLU A 96 -12.80 -14.40 -8.48
N THR A 97 -13.74 -15.22 -8.01
CA THR A 97 -15.02 -14.75 -7.48
C THR A 97 -14.88 -14.35 -6.02
N PHE A 98 -15.05 -13.07 -5.72
CA PHE A 98 -15.12 -12.56 -4.36
C PHE A 98 -16.46 -11.90 -4.08
N ASP A 99 -16.92 -11.95 -2.83
CA ASP A 99 -18.03 -11.12 -2.38
C ASP A 99 -17.44 -9.79 -1.84
N PRO A 100 -17.77 -8.63 -2.44
CA PRO A 100 -17.30 -7.32 -1.99
C PRO A 100 -17.70 -6.99 -0.53
N LYS A 101 -18.74 -7.65 -0.01
CA LYS A 101 -19.22 -7.47 1.37
C LYS A 101 -18.55 -8.43 2.34
N SER A 102 -17.83 -9.44 1.84
CA SER A 102 -17.14 -10.43 2.66
C SER A 102 -15.96 -9.82 3.41
N GLU A 103 -15.80 -10.25 4.65
CA GLU A 103 -14.64 -9.93 5.48
C GLU A 103 -13.35 -10.57 4.96
N SER A 104 -13.48 -11.56 4.08
CA SER A 104 -12.35 -12.21 3.40
C SER A 104 -11.82 -11.44 2.18
N PHE A 105 -12.47 -10.34 1.77
CA PHE A 105 -11.99 -9.51 0.67
C PHE A 105 -10.99 -8.49 1.22
N ASN A 106 -9.72 -8.58 0.83
CA ASN A 106 -8.62 -7.73 1.30
C ASN A 106 -7.61 -7.48 0.16
N LEU A 107 -6.65 -6.56 0.36
CA LEU A 107 -5.70 -6.19 -0.71
C LEU A 107 -4.82 -7.36 -1.14
N GLN A 108 -4.47 -8.28 -0.24
CA GLN A 108 -3.69 -9.47 -0.59
C GLN A 108 -4.35 -10.35 -1.65
N ARG A 109 -5.68 -10.30 -1.79
CA ARG A 109 -6.42 -11.08 -2.79
C ARG A 109 -6.58 -10.37 -4.14
N VAL A 110 -6.26 -9.08 -4.22
CA VAL A 110 -6.48 -8.24 -5.42
C VAL A 110 -5.17 -7.75 -6.04
N MET A 111 -4.06 -7.83 -5.29
CA MET A 111 -2.71 -7.38 -5.66
C MET A 111 -1.72 -8.52 -5.54
#